data_AF-A0A8J3VVQ5-F1
#
_entry.id   AF-A0A8J3VVQ5-F1
#
_cell.length_a   1.000
_cell.length_b   1.000
_cell.length_c   1.000
_cell.angle_alpha   90.00
_cell.angle_beta   90.00
_cell.angle_gamma   90.00
#
_symmetry.space_group_name_H-M   'P 1'
#
loop_
_entity.id
_entity.type
_entity.pdbx_description
1 polymer ?
#
loop_
_entity_poly.entity_id
_entity_poly.type
_entity_poly.pdbx_seq_one_letter_code
_entity_poly.pdbx_strand_id
1 'polypeptide(L)' 'MQFSDADVDRLLAVAWWDWPLQRITEHIRTIMSGSVDDLENAATGIR' A
#
# COMPACT_ATOMS: atom_id res chain seq x y z
N MET A 1 -7.53 -8.82 -15.87
CA MET A 1 -7.72 -7.44 -15.39
C MET A 1 -8.16 -7.55 -13.95
N GLN A 2 -7.33 -7.87 -12.95
CA GLN A 2 -6.04 -7.27 -12.54
C GLN A 2 -6.13 -5.74 -12.59
N PHE A 3 -6.61 -5.19 -11.46
CA PHE A 3 -6.79 -3.78 -11.03
C PHE A 3 -7.48 -2.83 -12.02
N SER A 4 -8.46 -2.06 -11.51
CA SER A 4 -9.03 -0.95 -12.27
C SER A 4 -8.02 0.20 -12.38
N ASP A 5 -8.16 1.09 -13.36
CA ASP A 5 -7.28 2.27 -13.47
C ASP A 5 -7.31 3.11 -12.17
N ALA A 6 -8.48 3.20 -11.54
CA ALA A 6 -8.64 3.85 -10.24
C ALA A 6 -7.83 3.14 -9.13
N ASP A 7 -7.80 1.81 -9.11
CA ASP A 7 -6.99 1.07 -8.13
C ASP A 7 -5.49 1.24 -8.39
N VAL A 8 -5.08 1.33 -9.65
CA VAL A 8 -3.68 1.60 -10.03
C VAL A 8 -3.26 2.98 -9.54
N ASP A 9 -4.08 4.01 -9.79
CA ASP A 9 -3.80 5.37 -9.33
C ASP A 9 -3.70 5.45 -7.80
N ARG A 10 -4.57 4.75 -7.07
CA ARG A 10 -4.53 4.65 -5.61
C ARG A 10 -3.25 3.97 -5.12
N LEU A 11 -2.86 2.85 -5.73
CA LEU A 11 -1.61 2.15 -5.38
C LEU A 11 -0.37 3.01 -5.64
N LEU A 12 -0.36 3.78 -6.73
CA LEU A 12 0.71 4.73 -7.04
C LEU A 12 0.78 5.87 -6.04
N ALA A 13 -0.36 6.37 -5.56
CA ALA A 13 -0.41 7.41 -4.53
C ALA A 13 0.08 6.92 -3.16
N VAL A 14 -0.15 5.64 -2.84
CA VAL A 14 0.33 5.03 -1.59
C VAL A 14 1.85 4.85 -1.57
N ALA A 15 2.45 4.55 -2.73
CA ALA A 15 3.90 4.45 -2.93
C ALA A 15 4.62 3.63 -1.84
N TRP A 16 4.09 2.44 -1.52
CA TRP A 16 4.58 1.61 -0.41
C TRP A 16 6.08 1.24 -0.52
N TRP A 17 6.61 1.20 -1.74
CA TRP A 17 8.04 0.96 -2.00
C TRP A 17 8.95 2.08 -1.48
N ASP A 18 8.41 3.28 -1.25
CA ASP A 18 9.15 4.44 -0.71
C ASP A 18 9.10 4.50 0.83
N TRP A 19 8.42 3.56 1.48
CA TRP A 19 8.32 3.54 2.94
C TRP A 19 9.63 3.09 3.62
N PRO A 20 9.88 3.50 4.88
CA PRO A 20 10.99 2.95 5.66
C PRO A 20 10.90 1.42 5.81
N LEU A 21 12.06 0.75 5.81
CA LEU A 21 12.15 -0.72 5.86
C LEU A 21 11.40 -1.34 7.05
N GLN A 22 11.43 -0.70 8.22
CA GLN A 22 10.70 -1.18 9.41
C GLN A 22 9.20 -1.26 9.11
N ARG A 23 8.66 -0.25 8.44
CA ARG A 23 7.23 -0.19 8.09
C ARG A 23 6.87 -1.22 7.02
N ILE A 24 7.72 -1.41 6.02
CA ILE A 24 7.53 -2.49 5.03
C ILE A 24 7.49 -3.86 5.73
N THR A 25 8.37 -4.07 6.71
CA THR A 25 8.42 -5.33 7.46
C THR A 25 7.16 -5.53 8.32
N GLU A 26 6.70 -4.49 9.01
CA GLU A 26 5.47 -4.52 9.82
C GLU A 26 4.22 -4.82 8.97
N HIS A 27 4.16 -4.27 7.75
CA HIS A 27 3.00 -4.37 6.87
C HIS A 27 3.16 -5.36 5.70
N ILE A 28 4.17 -6.24 5.74
CA ILE A 28 4.49 -7.15 4.62
C ILE A 28 3.31 -8.06 4.23
N ARG A 29 2.49 -8.47 5.22
CA ARG A 29 1.28 -9.28 5.00
C ARG A 29 0.23 -8.53 4.20
N THR A 30 0.07 -7.23 4.47
CA THR A 30 -0.83 -6.33 3.75
C THR A 30 -0.34 -6.08 2.34
N ILE A 31 0.97 -5.86 2.14
CA ILE A 31 1.55 -5.64 0.81
C ILE A 31 1.37 -6.86 -0.10
N MET A 32 1.54 -8.08 0.43
CA MET A 32 1.47 -9.31 -0.37
C MET A 32 0.05 -9.75 -0.71
N SER A 33 -0.94 -9.45 0.13
CA SER A 33 -2.27 -10.09 0.05
C SER A 33 -3.44 -9.22 0.48
N GLY A 34 -3.19 -8.00 0.95
CA GLY A 34 -4.22 -7.06 1.35
C GLY A 34 -4.90 -6.39 0.17
N SER A 35 -6.00 -5.69 0.46
CA SER A 35 -6.68 -4.81 -0.49
C SER A 35 -5.97 -3.46 -0.63
N VAL A 36 -6.35 -2.68 -1.64
CA VAL A 36 -5.89 -1.29 -1.80
C VAL A 36 -6.30 -0.46 -0.57
N ASP A 37 -7.50 -0.68 -0.03
CA ASP A 37 -7.99 0.00 1.18
C ASP A 37 -7.11 -0.34 2.40
N ASP A 38 -6.69 -1.60 2.55
CA ASP A 38 -5.79 -2.00 3.63
C ASP A 38 -4.43 -1.29 3.53
N LEU A 39 -3.94 -1.09 2.31
CA LEU A 39 -2.68 -0.43 2.05
C LEU A 39 -2.75 1.08 2.32
N GLU A 40 -3.85 1.74 1.94
CA GLU A 40 -4.12 3.14 2.29
C GLU A 40 -4.24 3.36 3.80
N ASN A 41 -4.90 2.43 4.51
CA ASN A 41 -4.95 2.47 5.97
C ASN A 41 -3.55 2.34 6.59
N ALA A 42 -2.72 1.43 6.05
CA ALA A 42 -1.32 1.30 6.46
C ALA A 42 -0.48 2.56 6.15
N ALA A 43 -0.88 3.40 5.19
CA ALA A 43 -0.21 4.66 4.84
C ALA A 43 -0.51 5.82 5.81
N THR A 44 -1.64 5.78 6.52
CA THR A 44 -2.16 6.92 7.30
C THR A 44 -1.20 7.41 8.40
N GLY A 45 -0.32 6.56 8.90
CA GLY A 45 0.68 6.91 9.90
C GLY A 45 2.04 7.37 9.36
N ILE A 46 2.15 7.76 8.08
CA ILE A 46 3.39 8.23 7.42
C ILE A 46 3.45 9.76 7.29
N ARG A 47 2.36 10.45 7.64
CA ARG A 47 2.28 11.92 7.54
C ARG A 47 3.21 12.66 8.49
#